data_AF-A0A6P1TAH7-F1
#
_entry.id   AF-A0A6P1TAH7-F1
#
_cell.length_a   1.000
_cell.length_b   1.000
_cell.length_c   1.000
_cell.angle_alpha   90.00
_cell.angle_beta   90.00
_cell.angle_gamma   90.00
#
_symmetry.space_group_name_H-M   'P 1'
#
loop_
_entity.id
_entity.type
_entity.pdbx_description
1 polymer ?
#
loop_
_entity_poly.entity_id
_entity_poly.type
_entity_poly.pdbx_seq_one_letter_code
_entity_poly.pdbx_strand_id
1 'polypeptide(L)'
;MTDVNKIQSDLDYIRSAVGADATAGGIPAVYFLWALLIPVGFSLPDFAPHLAGIYWLIVGTGGGLFSWWLGARQSRRAGVNNPELARRYGLHWCLVGGAFLLCFLPLVLGRVAPEMGGANFLLVTGIAYGLAGVHLERPLLWCGILMLVAYGILIVLMPPHIWTITGITVGLALCWAGFSRHAAIKAGDEK
;
A
#
# COMPACT_ATOMS: atom_id res chain seq x y z
N MET A 1 -21.61 38.88 -23.86
CA MET A 1 -20.54 37.97 -24.32
C MET A 1 -20.12 37.14 -23.13
N THR A 2 -20.57 35.89 -23.08
CA THR A 2 -20.12 34.91 -22.08
C THR A 2 -18.69 34.52 -22.44
N ASP A 3 -17.74 34.83 -21.57
CA ASP A 3 -16.32 34.55 -21.79
C ASP A 3 -16.10 33.03 -21.68
N VAL A 4 -15.75 32.40 -22.80
CA VAL A 4 -15.54 30.95 -22.90
C VAL A 4 -14.51 30.46 -21.87
N ASN A 5 -13.52 31.30 -21.54
CA ASN A 5 -12.51 30.99 -20.53
C ASN A 5 -13.11 30.91 -19.12
N LYS A 6 -14.10 31.75 -18.84
CA LYS A 6 -14.79 31.75 -17.53
C LYS A 6 -15.67 30.51 -17.38
N ILE A 7 -16.38 30.13 -18.45
CA ILE A 7 -17.18 28.89 -18.46
C ILE A 7 -16.27 27.67 -18.26
N GLN A 8 -15.11 27.63 -18.92
CA GLN A 8 -14.17 26.53 -18.75
C GLN A 8 -13.61 26.46 -17.33
N SER A 9 -13.21 27.59 -16.74
CA SER A 9 -12.75 27.67 -15.36
C SER A 9 -13.83 27.25 -14.35
N ASP A 10 -15.08 27.67 -14.56
CA ASP A 10 -16.20 27.32 -13.67
C ASP A 10 -16.54 25.83 -13.78
N LEU A 11 -16.48 25.26 -14.99
CA LEU A 11 -16.64 23.82 -15.21
C LEU A 11 -15.51 23.01 -14.59
N ASP A 12 -14.26 23.49 -14.69
CA ASP A 12 -13.11 22.84 -14.06
C ASP A 12 -13.19 22.93 -12.53
N TYR A 13 -13.66 24.06 -11.99
CA TYR A 13 -13.92 24.22 -10.56
C TYR A 13 -15.03 23.28 -10.07
N ILE A 14 -16.17 23.23 -10.75
CA ILE A 14 -17.28 22.32 -10.40
C ILE A 14 -16.83 20.87 -10.54
N ARG A 15 -16.11 20.52 -11.60
CA ARG A 15 -15.54 19.17 -11.79
C ARG A 15 -14.56 18.82 -10.67
N SER A 16 -13.74 19.77 -10.23
CA SER A 16 -12.81 19.58 -9.12
C SER A 16 -13.55 19.43 -7.79
N ALA A 17 -14.55 20.29 -7.52
CA ALA A 17 -15.33 20.29 -6.29
C ALA A 17 -16.23 19.06 -6.16
N VAL A 18 -16.89 18.65 -7.24
CA VAL A 18 -17.76 17.45 -7.27
C VAL A 18 -16.94 16.17 -7.35
N GLY A 19 -15.78 16.20 -8.02
CA GLY A 19 -14.89 15.04 -8.15
C GLY A 19 -14.04 14.73 -6.91
N ALA A 20 -13.93 15.66 -5.97
CA ALA A 20 -12.98 15.56 -4.87
C ALA A 20 -13.30 14.48 -3.82
N ASP A 21 -14.55 14.03 -3.62
CA ASP A 21 -14.88 13.42 -2.32
C ASP A 21 -15.61 12.06 -2.28
N ALA A 22 -16.10 11.47 -3.38
CA ALA A 22 -16.80 10.18 -3.28
C ALA A 22 -15.91 8.93 -3.52
N THR A 23 -14.90 9.04 -4.38
CA THR A 23 -14.12 7.87 -4.88
C THR A 23 -12.64 7.91 -4.48
N ALA A 24 -12.22 8.95 -3.74
CA ALA A 24 -10.86 9.13 -3.25
C ALA A 24 -10.57 8.18 -2.07
N GLY A 25 -10.28 6.92 -2.36
CA GLY A 25 -9.76 6.00 -1.36
C GLY A 25 -9.79 4.55 -1.84
N GLY A 26 -8.89 3.76 -1.26
CA GLY A 26 -8.55 2.45 -1.79
C GLY A 26 -9.67 1.45 -1.69
N ILE A 27 -9.42 0.29 -2.29
CA ILE A 27 -10.35 -0.82 -2.30
C ILE A 27 -10.13 -1.62 -1.01
N PRO A 28 -11.10 -1.68 -0.07
CA PRO A 28 -10.92 -2.39 1.20
C PRO A 28 -10.44 -3.83 1.04
N ALA A 29 -10.96 -4.53 0.02
CA ALA A 29 -10.57 -5.90 -0.30
C ALA A 29 -9.08 -6.05 -0.63
N VAL A 30 -8.44 -5.02 -1.23
CA VAL A 30 -6.99 -5.05 -1.50
C VAL A 30 -6.22 -4.99 -0.18
N TYR A 31 -6.62 -4.14 0.76
CA TYR A 31 -5.96 -4.08 2.06
C TYR A 31 -6.11 -5.39 2.84
N PHE A 32 -7.30 -5.99 2.87
CA PHE A 32 -7.50 -7.27 3.54
C PHE A 32 -6.75 -8.43 2.89
N LEU A 33 -6.66 -8.44 1.56
CA LEU A 33 -5.85 -9.41 0.84
C LEU A 33 -4.39 -9.33 1.31
N TRP A 34 -3.79 -8.15 1.27
CA TRP A 34 -2.39 -7.98 1.67
C TRP A 34 -2.21 -8.12 3.19
N ALA A 35 -3.22 -7.80 4.00
CA ALA A 35 -3.19 -8.04 5.43
C ALA A 35 -3.08 -9.53 5.79
N LEU A 36 -3.54 -10.43 4.91
CA LEU A 36 -3.37 -11.87 5.07
C LEU A 36 -2.05 -12.37 4.46
N LEU A 37 -1.75 -11.93 3.23
CA LEU A 37 -0.60 -12.45 2.48
C LEU A 37 0.75 -12.00 3.08
N ILE A 38 0.82 -10.78 3.61
CA ILE A 38 2.08 -10.22 4.12
C ILE A 38 2.54 -10.93 5.39
N PRO A 39 1.73 -11.09 6.46
CA PRO A 39 2.16 -11.82 7.65
C PRO A 39 2.66 -13.23 7.34
N VAL A 40 1.96 -13.96 6.45
CA VAL A 40 2.37 -15.31 6.03
C VAL A 40 3.73 -15.27 5.35
N GLY A 41 3.90 -14.42 4.33
CA GLY A 41 5.15 -14.32 3.57
C GLY A 41 6.34 -13.85 4.41
N PHE A 42 6.11 -12.93 5.34
CA PHE A 42 7.14 -12.42 6.26
C PHE A 42 7.43 -13.37 7.42
N SER A 43 6.57 -14.34 7.73
CA SER A 43 6.90 -15.38 8.70
C SER A 43 7.83 -16.44 8.10
N LEU A 44 7.83 -16.62 6.77
CA LEU A 44 8.62 -17.66 6.11
C LEU A 44 10.14 -17.53 6.33
N PRO A 45 10.79 -16.36 6.26
CA PRO A 45 12.20 -16.24 6.60
C PRO A 45 12.58 -16.78 7.98
N ASP A 46 11.69 -16.66 8.98
CA ASP A 46 11.96 -17.11 10.35
C ASP A 46 11.73 -18.61 10.54
N PHE A 47 10.80 -19.22 9.81
CA PHE A 47 10.38 -20.62 10.05
C PHE A 47 10.69 -21.58 8.89
N ALA A 48 10.71 -21.09 7.65
CA ALA A 48 10.90 -21.86 6.41
C ALA A 48 11.59 -21.01 5.32
N PRO A 49 12.85 -20.56 5.53
CA PRO A 49 13.49 -19.56 4.68
C PRO A 49 13.61 -19.95 3.21
N HIS A 50 13.72 -21.25 2.93
CA HIS A 50 13.77 -21.81 1.57
C HIS A 50 12.48 -21.58 0.77
N LEU A 51 11.33 -21.38 1.42
CA LEU A 51 10.04 -21.11 0.77
C LEU A 51 9.80 -19.62 0.52
N ALA A 52 10.48 -18.72 1.23
CA ALA A 52 10.18 -17.29 1.20
C ALA A 52 10.29 -16.71 -0.22
N GLY A 53 11.36 -17.03 -0.96
CA GLY A 53 11.54 -16.55 -2.33
C GLY A 53 10.45 -17.03 -3.29
N ILE A 54 10.13 -18.32 -3.25
CA ILE A 54 9.09 -18.91 -4.10
C ILE A 54 7.71 -18.34 -3.77
N TYR A 55 7.42 -18.16 -2.48
CA TYR A 55 6.20 -17.53 -2.02
C TYR A 55 6.04 -16.13 -2.60
N TRP A 56 7.05 -15.26 -2.48
CA TRP A 56 6.96 -13.90 -3.02
C TRP A 56 6.91 -13.84 -4.54
N LEU A 57 7.56 -14.78 -5.23
CA LEU A 57 7.47 -14.89 -6.68
C LEU A 57 6.03 -15.18 -7.14
N ILE A 58 5.35 -16.12 -6.48
CA ILE A 58 3.99 -16.54 -6.85
C ILE A 58 2.95 -15.58 -6.27
N VAL A 59 2.95 -15.43 -4.95
CA VAL A 59 1.95 -14.69 -4.18
C VAL A 59 2.16 -13.18 -4.31
N GLY A 60 3.41 -12.70 -4.36
CA GLY A 60 3.69 -11.29 -4.58
C GLY A 60 3.27 -10.83 -5.97
N THR A 61 3.72 -11.54 -7.01
CA THR A 61 3.33 -11.23 -8.41
C THR A 61 1.83 -11.43 -8.61
N GLY A 62 1.28 -12.55 -8.14
CA GLY A 62 -0.14 -12.86 -8.25
C GLY A 62 -1.02 -11.86 -7.49
N GLY A 63 -0.63 -11.49 -6.27
CA GLY A 63 -1.31 -10.48 -5.45
C GLY A 63 -1.28 -9.10 -6.10
N GLY A 64 -0.16 -8.71 -6.73
CA GLY A 64 -0.03 -7.47 -7.48
C GLY A 64 -0.95 -7.43 -8.71
N LEU A 65 -0.91 -8.47 -9.53
CA LEU A 65 -1.79 -8.61 -10.71
C LEU A 65 -3.27 -8.64 -10.32
N PHE A 66 -3.61 -9.35 -9.25
CA PHE A 66 -4.98 -9.41 -8.74
C PHE A 66 -5.44 -8.06 -8.20
N SER A 67 -4.59 -7.33 -7.49
CA SER A 67 -4.87 -5.97 -7.02
C SER A 67 -5.14 -5.01 -8.18
N TRP A 68 -4.34 -5.11 -9.24
CA TRP A 68 -4.55 -4.32 -10.45
C TRP A 68 -5.88 -4.67 -11.14
N TRP A 69 -6.17 -5.96 -11.33
CA TRP A 69 -7.42 -6.40 -11.92
C TRP A 69 -8.63 -5.94 -11.11
N LEU A 70 -8.58 -6.04 -9.79
CA LEU A 70 -9.65 -5.60 -8.89
C LEU A 70 -9.83 -4.07 -8.98
N GLY A 71 -8.74 -3.32 -9.01
CA GLY A 71 -8.69 -1.88 -9.29
C GLY A 71 -9.40 -1.53 -10.59
N ALA A 72 -8.98 -2.14 -11.69
CA ALA A 72 -9.55 -1.91 -13.02
C ALA A 72 -11.05 -2.26 -13.07
N ARG A 73 -11.45 -3.36 -12.45
CA ARG A 73 -12.86 -3.80 -12.40
C ARG A 73 -13.72 -2.82 -11.61
N GLN A 74 -13.26 -2.36 -10.45
CA GLN A 74 -14.02 -1.43 -9.62
C GLN A 74 -14.12 -0.04 -10.26
N SER A 75 -13.02 0.48 -10.83
CA SER A 75 -13.05 1.76 -11.55
C SER A 75 -14.03 1.75 -12.73
N ARG A 76 -14.07 0.64 -13.50
CA ARG A 76 -15.06 0.46 -14.57
C ARG A 76 -16.50 0.45 -14.06
N ARG A 77 -16.77 -0.26 -12.96
CA ARG A 77 -18.12 -0.32 -12.36
C ARG A 77 -18.58 1.02 -11.79
N ALA A 78 -17.66 1.78 -11.21
CA ALA A 78 -17.93 3.10 -10.66
C ALA A 78 -17.98 4.21 -11.72
N GLY A 79 -17.74 3.89 -13.00
CA GLY A 79 -17.65 4.90 -14.07
C GLY A 79 -16.47 5.87 -13.92
N VAL A 80 -15.52 5.57 -13.04
CA VAL A 80 -14.37 6.43 -12.74
C VAL A 80 -13.32 6.23 -13.83
N ASN A 81 -13.10 7.25 -14.65
CA ASN A 81 -12.04 7.29 -15.65
C ASN A 81 -11.09 8.46 -15.38
N ASN A 82 -10.22 8.30 -14.38
CA ASN A 82 -9.15 9.25 -14.07
C ASN A 82 -7.78 8.62 -14.42
N PRO A 83 -7.28 8.82 -15.65
CA PRO A 83 -6.02 8.22 -16.10
C PRO A 83 -4.81 8.78 -15.35
N GLU A 84 -4.88 10.03 -14.87
CA GLU A 84 -3.79 10.63 -14.11
C GLU A 84 -3.65 9.98 -12.74
N LEU A 85 -4.77 9.75 -12.04
CA LEU A 85 -4.77 9.02 -10.77
C LEU A 85 -4.23 7.60 -10.98
N ALA A 86 -4.72 6.87 -11.98
CA ALA A 86 -4.24 5.53 -12.29
C ALA A 86 -2.71 5.51 -12.54
N ARG A 87 -2.18 6.51 -13.26
CA ARG A 87 -0.74 6.65 -13.49
C ARG A 87 0.02 6.89 -12.19
N ARG A 88 -0.49 7.73 -11.27
CA ARG A 88 0.16 7.98 -9.97
C ARG A 88 0.22 6.71 -9.11
N TYR A 89 -0.84 5.91 -9.06
CA TYR A 89 -0.83 4.61 -8.37
C TYR A 89 0.17 3.66 -9.03
N GLY A 90 0.10 3.51 -10.35
CA GLY A 90 0.99 2.62 -11.08
C GLY A 90 2.46 2.97 -10.85
N LEU A 91 2.83 4.24 -10.99
CA LEU A 91 4.19 4.71 -10.74
C LEU A 91 4.62 4.49 -9.29
N HIS A 92 3.77 4.86 -8.33
CA HIS A 92 4.09 4.68 -6.90
C HIS A 92 4.36 3.20 -6.59
N TRP A 93 3.44 2.30 -6.93
CA TRP A 93 3.59 0.88 -6.62
C TRP A 93 4.68 0.18 -7.43
N CYS A 94 4.95 0.61 -8.66
CA CYS A 94 6.12 0.14 -9.42
C CYS A 94 7.44 0.56 -8.76
N LEU A 95 7.54 1.81 -8.30
CA LEU A 95 8.73 2.28 -7.57
C LEU A 95 8.90 1.53 -6.25
N VAL A 96 7.82 1.27 -5.52
CA VAL A 96 7.84 0.46 -4.29
C VAL A 96 8.29 -0.97 -4.57
N GLY A 97 7.77 -1.60 -5.62
CA GLY A 97 8.22 -2.92 -6.05
C GLY A 97 9.72 -2.94 -6.39
N GLY A 98 10.20 -1.93 -7.13
CA GLY A 98 11.62 -1.76 -7.40
C GLY A 98 12.46 -1.57 -6.14
N ALA A 99 11.99 -0.74 -5.19
CA ALA A 99 12.66 -0.53 -3.91
C ALA A 99 12.76 -1.82 -3.10
N PHE A 100 11.70 -2.65 -3.05
CA PHE A 100 11.76 -3.95 -2.38
C PHE A 100 12.75 -4.91 -3.02
N LEU A 101 12.82 -4.97 -4.35
CA LEU A 101 13.83 -5.78 -5.03
C LEU A 101 15.25 -5.31 -4.70
N LEU A 102 15.47 -3.99 -4.67
CA LEU A 102 16.76 -3.40 -4.29
C LEU A 102 17.11 -3.62 -2.81
N CYS A 103 16.13 -3.63 -1.91
CA CYS A 103 16.34 -4.00 -0.51
C CYS A 103 16.66 -5.47 -0.32
N PHE A 104 16.12 -6.34 -1.17
CA PHE A 104 16.40 -7.77 -1.13
C PHE A 104 17.77 -8.13 -1.71
N LEU A 105 18.28 -7.33 -2.66
CA LEU A 105 19.52 -7.63 -3.38
C LEU A 105 20.74 -7.84 -2.46
N PRO A 106 21.04 -6.97 -1.47
CA PRO A 106 22.15 -7.20 -0.54
C PRO A 106 21.99 -8.50 0.27
N LEU A 107 20.77 -8.89 0.61
CA LEU A 107 20.48 -10.12 1.35
C LEU A 107 20.80 -11.35 0.49
N VAL A 108 20.37 -11.36 -0.77
CA VAL A 108 20.67 -12.44 -1.73
C VAL A 108 22.17 -12.56 -2.00
N LEU A 109 22.87 -11.43 -2.04
CA LEU A 109 24.33 -11.38 -2.24
C LEU A 109 25.14 -11.69 -0.96
N GLY A 110 24.47 -11.99 0.16
CA GLY A 110 25.14 -12.26 1.44
C GLY A 110 25.91 -11.08 2.02
N ARG A 111 25.53 -9.84 1.66
CA ARG A 111 26.21 -8.60 2.07
C ARG A 111 25.66 -8.01 3.36
N VAL A 112 24.49 -8.47 3.80
CA VAL A 112 23.84 -8.07 5.05
C VAL A 112 23.31 -9.29 5.77
N ALA A 113 23.30 -9.22 7.10
CA ALA A 113 22.72 -10.26 7.94
C ALA A 113 21.19 -10.34 7.73
N PRO A 114 20.58 -11.55 7.72
CA PRO A 114 19.15 -11.72 7.51
C PRO A 114 18.26 -10.92 8.46
N GLU A 115 18.71 -10.72 9.70
CA GLU A 115 18.01 -9.98 10.75
C GLU A 115 17.82 -8.50 10.36
N MET A 116 18.81 -7.93 9.67
CA MET A 116 18.75 -6.54 9.17
C MET A 116 17.81 -6.40 7.97
N GLY A 117 17.54 -7.49 7.25
CA GLY A 117 16.61 -7.51 6.13
C GLY A 117 15.18 -7.17 6.57
N GLY A 118 14.68 -7.81 7.63
CA GLY A 118 13.30 -7.63 8.08
C GLY A 118 13.01 -6.20 8.55
N ALA A 119 13.94 -5.57 9.25
CA ALA A 119 13.82 -4.18 9.68
C ALA A 119 13.90 -3.20 8.50
N ASN A 120 14.83 -3.40 7.56
CA ASN A 120 14.95 -2.55 6.36
C ASN A 120 13.69 -2.62 5.48
N PHE A 121 13.09 -3.80 5.35
CA PHE A 121 11.80 -3.95 4.67
C PHE A 121 10.69 -3.17 5.37
N LEU A 122 10.62 -3.20 6.71
CA LEU A 122 9.62 -2.43 7.44
C LEU A 122 9.83 -0.92 7.26
N LEU A 123 11.07 -0.44 7.28
CA LEU A 123 11.40 0.97 7.01
C LEU A 123 10.91 1.40 5.62
N VAL A 124 11.28 0.66 4.57
CA VAL A 124 10.86 0.98 3.20
C VAL A 124 9.35 0.90 3.04
N THR A 125 8.71 -0.11 3.65
CA THR A 125 7.25 -0.22 3.67
C THR A 125 6.62 0.99 4.36
N GLY A 126 7.14 1.41 5.52
CA GLY A 126 6.63 2.58 6.25
C GLY A 126 6.72 3.87 5.44
N ILE A 127 7.85 4.10 4.77
CA ILE A 127 8.04 5.26 3.87
C ILE A 127 7.06 5.18 2.68
N ALA A 128 6.99 4.02 2.02
CA ALA A 128 6.11 3.80 0.87
C ALA A 128 4.64 4.10 1.22
N TYR A 129 4.13 3.48 2.28
CA TYR A 129 2.75 3.65 2.73
C TYR A 129 2.48 5.05 3.26
N GLY A 130 3.44 5.66 3.97
CA GLY A 130 3.34 7.04 4.43
C GLY A 130 3.23 8.02 3.26
N LEU A 131 4.06 7.88 2.23
CA LEU A 131 4.02 8.69 1.02
C LEU A 131 2.72 8.46 0.22
N ALA A 132 2.27 7.21 0.08
CA ALA A 132 0.96 6.90 -0.48
C ALA A 132 -0.15 7.62 0.30
N GLY A 133 0.00 7.70 1.62
CA GLY A 133 -0.83 8.50 2.53
C GLY A 133 -0.93 9.98 2.18
N VAL A 134 0.21 10.58 1.79
CA VAL A 134 0.34 12.00 1.47
C VAL A 134 -0.26 12.32 0.10
N HIS A 135 -0.05 11.46 -0.92
CA HIS A 135 -0.33 11.82 -2.31
C HIS A 135 -1.32 10.91 -3.05
N LEU A 136 -1.81 9.82 -2.43
CA LEU A 136 -2.86 8.94 -2.98
C LEU A 136 -4.06 8.86 -2.04
N GLU A 137 -3.88 8.31 -0.84
CA GLU A 137 -4.99 7.90 0.05
C GLU A 137 -4.65 8.10 1.51
N ARG A 138 -5.35 9.05 2.15
CA ARG A 138 -5.08 9.47 3.52
C ARG A 138 -5.01 8.36 4.59
N PRO A 139 -5.81 7.27 4.54
CA PRO A 139 -5.70 6.18 5.52
C PRO A 139 -4.31 5.56 5.60
N LEU A 140 -3.59 5.48 4.47
CA LEU A 140 -2.26 4.87 4.40
C LEU A 140 -1.19 5.67 5.15
N LEU A 141 -1.42 6.96 5.38
CA LEU A 141 -0.50 7.81 6.14
C LEU A 141 -0.27 7.24 7.54
N TRP A 142 -1.36 6.88 8.22
CA TRP A 142 -1.31 6.33 9.56
C TRP A 142 -0.68 4.95 9.60
N CYS A 143 -0.92 4.13 8.57
CA CYS A 143 -0.25 2.85 8.39
C CYS A 143 1.26 3.04 8.26
N GLY A 144 1.71 3.98 7.44
CA GLY A 144 3.12 4.31 7.27
C GLY A 144 3.77 4.79 8.57
N ILE A 145 3.12 5.70 9.30
CA ILE A 145 3.61 6.19 10.60
C ILE A 145 3.74 5.05 11.60
N LEU A 146 2.74 4.17 11.71
CA LEU A 146 2.77 3.01 12.59
C LEU A 146 3.96 2.10 12.26
N MET A 147 4.19 1.80 10.98
CA MET A 147 5.31 0.98 10.53
C MET A 147 6.67 1.62 10.82
N LEU A 148 6.80 2.94 10.68
CA LEU A 148 8.03 3.68 11.00
C LEU A 148 8.34 3.67 12.51
N VAL A 149 7.31 3.84 13.35
CA VAL A 149 7.46 3.72 14.80
C VAL A 149 7.86 2.28 15.17
N ALA A 150 7.20 1.27 14.59
CA ALA A 150 7.53 -0.12 14.81
C ALA A 150 8.95 -0.47 14.35
N TYR A 151 9.42 0.10 13.22
CA TYR A 151 10.81 -0.02 12.79
C TYR A 151 11.79 0.50 13.84
N GLY A 152 11.54 1.69 14.40
CA GLY A 152 12.37 2.26 15.46
C GLY A 152 12.44 1.34 16.69
N ILE A 153 11.31 0.77 17.10
CA ILE A 153 11.23 -0.19 18.20
C ILE A 153 12.03 -1.47 17.88
N LEU A 154 11.86 -2.04 16.68
CA LEU A 154 12.56 -3.26 16.27
C LEU A 154 14.07 -3.10 16.24
N ILE A 155 14.59 -1.97 15.76
CA ILE A 155 16.03 -1.70 15.73
C ILE A 155 16.60 -1.52 17.14
N VAL A 156 15.85 -0.89 18.05
CA VAL A 156 16.31 -0.67 19.44
C VAL A 156 16.27 -1.96 20.26
N LEU A 157 15.22 -2.78 20.11
CA LEU A 157 15.01 -3.96 20.95
C LEU A 157 15.60 -5.25 20.36
N MET A 158 15.84 -5.30 19.05
CA MET A 158 16.32 -6.48 18.31
C MET A 158 15.69 -7.81 18.78
N PRO A 159 14.35 -7.91 18.81
CA PRO A 159 13.68 -9.12 19.29
C PRO A 159 13.96 -10.32 18.36
N PRO A 160 13.82 -11.57 18.83
CA PRO A 160 13.81 -12.72 17.96
C PRO A 160 12.63 -12.64 16.97
N HIS A 161 12.75 -13.28 15.80
CA HIS A 161 11.70 -13.34 14.77
C HIS A 161 11.31 -11.96 14.18
N ILE A 162 12.32 -11.13 13.87
CA ILE A 162 12.13 -9.78 13.30
C ILE A 162 11.22 -9.82 12.06
N TRP A 163 11.36 -10.82 11.19
CA TRP A 163 10.55 -10.90 9.97
C TRP A 163 9.07 -11.13 10.28
N THR A 164 8.76 -12.06 11.18
CA THR A 164 7.39 -12.34 11.63
C THR A 164 6.76 -11.11 12.26
N ILE A 165 7.48 -10.40 13.13
CA ILE A 165 6.98 -9.18 13.77
C ILE A 165 6.74 -8.07 12.74
N THR A 166 7.65 -7.90 11.78
CA THR A 166 7.46 -7.00 10.63
C THR A 166 6.18 -7.37 9.87
N GLY A 167 6.00 -8.64 9.54
CA GLY A 167 4.82 -9.14 8.82
C GLY A 167 3.51 -8.85 9.54
N ILE A 168 3.44 -9.18 10.84
CA ILE A 168 2.28 -8.92 11.69
C ILE A 168 1.99 -7.42 11.77
N THR A 169 3.02 -6.59 11.96
CA THR A 169 2.88 -5.13 12.02
C THR A 169 2.24 -4.58 10.76
N VAL A 170 2.76 -5.00 9.59
CA VAL A 170 2.21 -4.57 8.29
C VAL A 170 0.79 -5.10 8.10
N GLY A 171 0.53 -6.36 8.47
CA GLY A 171 -0.81 -6.96 8.40
C GLY A 171 -1.85 -6.21 9.22
N LEU A 172 -1.52 -5.86 10.46
CA LEU A 172 -2.40 -5.08 11.34
C LEU A 172 -2.64 -3.67 10.81
N ALA A 173 -1.60 -3.01 10.30
CA ALA A 173 -1.72 -1.70 9.67
C ALA A 173 -2.66 -1.73 8.46
N LEU A 174 -2.59 -2.79 7.65
CA LEU A 174 -3.47 -2.98 6.50
C LEU A 174 -4.90 -3.34 6.89
N CYS A 175 -5.11 -4.16 7.93
CA CYS A 175 -6.43 -4.39 8.50
C CYS A 175 -7.07 -3.05 8.92
N TRP A 176 -6.32 -2.19 9.59
CA TRP A 176 -6.77 -0.84 9.95
C TRP A 176 -7.17 -0.01 8.71
N ALA A 177 -6.34 0.02 7.66
CA ALA A 177 -6.69 0.68 6.41
C ALA A 177 -7.99 0.12 5.80
N GLY A 178 -8.13 -1.21 5.78
CA GLY A 178 -9.33 -1.94 5.38
C GLY A 178 -10.58 -1.48 6.12
N PHE A 179 -10.56 -1.54 7.45
CA PHE A 179 -11.70 -1.16 8.28
C PHE A 179 -12.01 0.33 8.19
N SER A 180 -10.99 1.19 8.24
CA SER A 180 -11.17 2.64 8.15
C SER A 180 -11.85 3.05 6.84
N ARG A 181 -11.47 2.42 5.71
CA ARG A 181 -12.09 2.68 4.41
C ARG A 181 -13.48 2.09 4.30
N HIS A 182 -13.72 0.89 4.81
CA HIS A 182 -15.04 0.29 4.82
C HIS A 182 -16.04 1.13 5.64
N ALA A 183 -15.61 1.65 6.80
CA ALA A 183 -16.40 2.56 7.61
C ALA A 183 -16.69 3.88 6.90
N ALA A 184 -15.71 4.46 6.20
CA ALA A 184 -15.89 5.67 5.42
C ALA A 184 -16.89 5.51 4.26
N ILE A 185 -16.88 4.36 3.58
CA ILE A 185 -17.86 4.05 2.52
C ILE A 185 -19.27 3.97 3.10
N LYS A 186 -19.44 3.20 4.20
CA LYS A 186 -20.76 3.03 4.84
C LYS A 186 -21.36 4.36 5.31
N ALA A 187 -20.54 5.23 5.90
CA ALA A 187 -20.98 6.55 6.36
C ALA A 187 -21.33 7.52 5.20
N GLY A 188 -20.85 7.23 3.98
CA GLY A 188 -21.21 7.96 2.76
C GLY A 188 -22.55 7.53 2.18
N ASP A 189 -22.89 6.24 2.28
CA ASP A 189 -24.16 5.68 1.77
C ASP A 189 -25.37 6.05 2.66
N GLU A 190 -25.13 6.42 3.92
CA GLU A 190 -26.18 6.82 4.88
C GLU A 190 -26.55 8.32 4.82
N LYS A 191 -25.92 9.12 3.96
CA LYS A 191 -26.17 10.56 3.78
C LYS A 191 -26.95 10.85 2.50
#